data_AF-A0A9X0PHA7-F1
#
_entry.id   AF-A0A9X0PHA7-F1
#
_cell.length_a   1.000
_cell.length_b   1.000
_cell.length_c   1.000
_cell.angle_alpha   90.00
_cell.angle_beta   90.00
_cell.angle_gamma   90.00
#
_symmetry.space_group_name_H-M   'P 1'
#
loop_
_entity.id
_entity.type
_entity.pdbx_description
1 polymer ?
#
loop_
_entity_poly.entity_id
_entity_poly.type
_entity_poly.pdbx_seq_one_letter_code
_entity_poly.pdbx_strand_id
1 'polypeptide(L)'
;MGSYVAGFKRLHVGLFDEDAKKILKKFIWEDENGGTVNMNVTGLSPDMVDMYASNKRVWMKKQGTNEVKSDIDLFNIPSDDLNAVLGRSKDSNGSAWVGENTRAPYVTIVGESEDGMTGEPVYCALLKGTLSLDSIEFKTRGEKAEAPETTKLTGDWMNRKVEVDGDTAGYVYSYHEGKKGADEFLKKVFVGYEGSGVQDEEESGLPK
;
A
#
# COMPACT_ATOMS: atom_id res chain seq x y z
N MET A 1 16.60 7.31 5.64
CA MET A 1 15.89 6.60 6.70
C MET A 1 16.65 6.72 8.01
N GLY A 2 16.27 7.73 8.80
CA GLY A 2 16.39 7.60 10.24
C GLY A 2 15.62 6.36 10.66
N SER A 3 16.26 5.43 11.36
CA SER A 3 15.71 4.09 11.62
C SER A 3 14.54 4.07 12.62
N TYR A 4 14.07 5.23 13.08
CA TYR A 4 13.09 5.34 14.14
C TYR A 4 11.82 6.03 13.64
N VAL A 5 10.86 5.22 13.23
CA VAL A 5 9.48 5.64 12.99
C VAL A 5 8.65 5.40 14.24
N ALA A 6 7.78 6.34 14.60
CA ALA A 6 6.87 6.27 15.73
C ALA A 6 5.42 6.30 15.22
N GLY A 7 4.82 5.12 15.07
CA GLY A 7 3.39 4.96 14.80
C GLY A 7 3.03 4.89 13.31
N PHE A 8 2.40 3.79 12.90
CA PHE A 8 1.80 3.65 11.57
C PHE A 8 0.42 4.30 11.60
N LYS A 9 0.32 5.51 11.05
CA LYS A 9 -0.84 6.39 11.23
C LYS A 9 -2.01 6.02 10.34
N ARG A 10 -1.74 5.80 9.05
CA ARG A 10 -2.77 5.48 8.04
C ARG A 10 -2.18 4.87 6.79
N LEU A 11 -3.03 4.17 6.05
CA LEU A 11 -2.73 3.62 4.74
C LEU A 11 -3.60 4.27 3.67
N HIS A 12 -2.96 4.97 2.74
CA HIS A 12 -3.64 5.49 1.55
C HIS A 12 -3.61 4.40 0.48
N VAL A 13 -4.76 4.05 -0.09
CA VAL A 13 -4.88 3.01 -1.12
C VAL A 13 -5.49 3.60 -2.38
N GLY A 14 -4.77 3.56 -3.49
CA GLY A 14 -5.22 4.04 -4.79
C GLY A 14 -5.58 2.87 -5.69
N LEU A 15 -6.82 2.80 -6.14
CA LEU A 15 -7.30 1.83 -7.12
C LEU A 15 -7.05 2.35 -8.53
N PHE A 16 -6.29 1.62 -9.34
CA PHE A 16 -6.07 1.99 -10.73
C PHE A 16 -7.26 1.66 -11.65
N ASP A 17 -7.25 2.25 -12.84
CA ASP A 17 -7.97 1.72 -13.99
C ASP A 17 -7.38 0.38 -14.46
N GLU A 18 -8.07 -0.31 -15.37
CA GLU A 18 -7.68 -1.62 -15.89
C GLU A 18 -6.28 -1.62 -16.52
N ASP A 19 -5.85 -0.48 -17.06
CA ASP A 19 -4.55 -0.28 -17.70
C ASP A 19 -3.42 0.16 -16.76
N ALA A 20 -3.70 0.39 -15.46
CA ALA A 20 -2.75 0.98 -14.51
C ALA A 20 -2.15 2.33 -14.93
N LYS A 21 -2.96 3.19 -15.56
CA LYS A 21 -2.57 4.53 -16.04
C LYS A 21 -2.98 5.65 -15.08
N LYS A 22 -4.14 5.53 -14.43
CA LYS A 22 -4.65 6.55 -13.50
C LYS A 22 -5.38 5.92 -12.32
N ILE A 23 -5.42 6.65 -11.21
CA ILE A 23 -6.19 6.27 -10.03
C ILE A 23 -7.66 6.67 -10.21
N LEU A 24 -8.56 5.69 -10.13
CA LEU A 24 -10.00 5.87 -10.19
C LEU A 24 -10.61 6.19 -8.82
N LYS A 25 -10.11 5.53 -7.77
CA LYS A 25 -10.60 5.69 -6.39
C LYS A 25 -9.41 5.75 -5.45
N LYS A 26 -9.54 6.56 -4.41
CA LYS A 26 -8.59 6.60 -3.29
C LYS A 26 -9.36 6.28 -2.02
N PHE A 27 -8.82 5.35 -1.23
CA PHE A 27 -9.28 5.01 0.10
C PHE A 27 -8.24 5.49 1.11
N ILE A 28 -8.70 5.88 2.29
CA ILE A 28 -7.84 6.18 3.44
C ILE A 28 -8.30 5.23 4.53
N TRP A 29 -7.41 4.33 4.91
CA TRP A 29 -7.65 3.36 5.98
C TRP A 29 -6.93 3.85 7.24
N GLU A 30 -7.73 4.26 8.21
CA GLU A 30 -7.29 4.81 9.49
C GLU A 30 -8.32 4.51 10.58
N ASP A 31 -7.88 4.53 11.84
CA ASP A 31 -8.71 4.36 13.04
C ASP A 31 -9.67 3.15 12.99
N GLU A 32 -10.98 3.39 13.08
CA GLU A 32 -12.00 2.35 13.06
C GLU A 32 -12.35 1.86 11.65
N ASN A 33 -11.89 2.55 10.59
CA ASN A 33 -12.22 2.29 9.19
C ASN A 33 -10.99 1.76 8.42
N GLY A 34 -10.37 0.69 8.93
CA GLY A 34 -9.13 0.16 8.37
C GLY A 34 -7.88 0.53 9.17
N GLY A 35 -7.99 0.63 10.50
CA GLY A 35 -6.90 0.97 11.39
C GLY A 35 -5.61 0.19 11.08
N THR A 36 -4.52 0.92 10.92
CA THR A 36 -3.24 0.37 10.51
C THR A 36 -2.47 -0.21 11.69
N VAL A 37 -2.21 -1.53 11.66
CA VAL A 37 -1.48 -2.21 12.73
C VAL A 37 -0.02 -2.42 12.34
N ASN A 38 0.23 -2.93 11.13
CA ASN A 38 1.58 -3.24 10.66
C ASN A 38 1.65 -3.22 9.13
N MET A 39 2.81 -2.84 8.61
CA MET A 39 3.16 -2.97 7.20
C MET A 39 4.62 -3.40 7.11
N ASN A 40 4.85 -4.61 6.63
CA ASN A 40 6.18 -5.15 6.40
C ASN A 40 6.43 -5.28 4.89
N VAL A 41 7.52 -4.69 4.40
CA VAL A 41 7.92 -4.76 2.98
C VAL A 41 9.20 -5.57 2.86
N THR A 42 9.17 -6.62 2.05
CA THR A 42 10.28 -7.56 1.82
C THR A 42 10.69 -7.57 0.35
N GLY A 43 11.80 -8.25 0.02
CA GLY A 43 12.30 -8.30 -1.37
C GLY A 43 13.06 -7.03 -1.81
N LEU A 44 13.40 -6.14 -0.87
CA LEU A 44 14.09 -4.88 -1.16
C LEU A 44 15.57 -5.04 -1.56
N SER A 45 16.13 -6.23 -1.37
CA SER A 45 17.51 -6.56 -1.76
C SER A 45 17.70 -6.44 -3.27
N PRO A 46 18.85 -5.93 -3.76
CA PRO A 46 19.13 -5.88 -5.18
C PRO A 46 19.20 -7.26 -5.85
N ASP A 47 18.64 -7.37 -7.05
CA ASP A 47 18.76 -8.56 -7.88
C ASP A 47 20.17 -8.73 -8.41
N MET A 48 20.64 -9.97 -8.42
CA MET A 48 21.94 -10.38 -8.91
C MET A 48 21.80 -10.92 -10.34
N VAL A 49 22.33 -10.19 -11.31
CA VAL A 49 22.38 -10.61 -12.71
C VAL A 49 23.79 -11.12 -13.02
N ASP A 50 23.90 -12.43 -13.21
CA ASP A 50 25.16 -13.11 -13.49
C ASP A 50 25.22 -13.57 -14.96
N MET A 51 26.40 -13.42 -15.60
CA MET A 51 26.70 -14.03 -16.90
C MET A 51 27.75 -15.12 -16.71
N TYR A 52 27.44 -16.32 -17.20
CA TYR A 52 28.34 -17.47 -17.19
C TYR A 52 28.87 -17.74 -18.60
N ALA A 53 30.18 -17.98 -18.71
CA ALA A 53 30.84 -18.48 -19.92
C ALA A 53 31.71 -19.67 -19.56
N SER A 54 31.60 -20.76 -20.32
CA SER A 54 32.32 -22.02 -20.06
C SER A 54 32.22 -22.51 -18.60
N ASN A 55 31.01 -22.48 -18.04
CA ASN A 55 30.72 -22.86 -16.64
C ASN A 55 31.47 -22.03 -15.58
N LYS A 56 32.00 -20.86 -15.94
CA LYS A 56 32.58 -19.89 -15.00
C LYS A 56 31.79 -18.58 -15.07
N ARG A 57 31.52 -17.99 -13.92
CA ARG A 57 30.92 -16.66 -13.86
C ARG A 57 31.95 -15.64 -14.35
N VAL A 58 31.62 -14.94 -15.43
CA VAL A 58 32.52 -13.97 -16.08
C VAL A 58 32.08 -12.52 -15.86
N TRP A 59 30.84 -12.31 -15.45
CA TRP A 59 30.32 -10.97 -15.15
C TRP A 59 29.17 -11.06 -14.13
N MET A 60 29.02 -10.01 -13.34
CA MET A 60 28.02 -9.90 -12.28
C MET A 60 27.63 -8.43 -12.12
N LYS A 61 26.34 -8.16 -12.00
CA LYS A 61 25.81 -6.84 -11.63
C LYS A 61 24.69 -6.98 -10.60
N LYS A 62 24.66 -6.08 -9.63
CA LYS A 62 23.53 -5.92 -8.71
C LYS A 62 22.72 -4.71 -9.15
N GLN A 63 21.44 -4.88 -9.49
CA GLN A 63 20.57 -3.78 -9.92
C GLN A 63 19.10 -4.10 -9.63
N GLY A 64 18.31 -3.07 -9.30
CA GLY A 64 16.88 -3.22 -9.05
C GLY A 64 16.61 -3.78 -7.66
N THR A 65 15.48 -4.45 -7.49
CA THR A 65 15.09 -5.19 -6.30
C THR A 65 14.60 -6.57 -6.72
N ASN A 66 14.57 -7.52 -5.78
CA ASN A 66 13.89 -8.80 -5.97
C ASN A 66 12.37 -8.58 -6.13
N GLU A 67 11.62 -9.69 -6.17
CA GLU A 67 10.16 -9.69 -6.04
C GLU A 67 9.74 -9.01 -4.73
N VAL A 68 9.32 -7.75 -4.83
CA VAL A 68 8.90 -6.96 -3.66
C VAL A 68 7.52 -7.43 -3.23
N LYS A 69 7.40 -7.76 -1.95
CA LYS A 69 6.14 -8.21 -1.32
C LYS A 69 5.83 -7.39 -0.09
N SER A 70 4.56 -7.31 0.26
CA SER A 70 4.12 -6.71 1.52
C SER A 70 3.17 -7.59 2.30
N ASP A 71 3.33 -7.60 3.61
CA ASP A 71 2.31 -8.08 4.56
C ASP A 71 1.75 -6.87 5.30
N ILE A 72 0.43 -6.70 5.26
CA ILE A 72 -0.27 -5.55 5.85
C ILE A 72 -1.35 -6.07 6.79
N ASP A 73 -1.27 -5.68 8.05
CA ASP A 73 -2.24 -6.04 9.07
C ASP A 73 -3.14 -4.82 9.36
N LEU A 74 -4.43 -4.99 9.15
CA LEU A 74 -5.43 -3.92 9.21
C LEU A 74 -6.61 -4.32 10.09
N PHE A 75 -7.15 -3.37 10.83
CA PHE A 75 -8.33 -3.57 11.66
C PHE A 75 -9.58 -2.99 10.97
N ASN A 76 -10.64 -3.80 10.87
CA ASN A 76 -11.97 -3.36 10.45
C ASN A 76 -12.03 -2.58 9.11
N ILE A 77 -11.46 -3.15 8.04
CA ILE A 77 -11.52 -2.56 6.70
C ILE A 77 -12.99 -2.52 6.22
N PRO A 78 -13.49 -1.39 5.69
CA PRO A 78 -14.80 -1.33 5.06
C PRO A 78 -14.96 -2.42 3.98
N SER A 79 -16.06 -3.16 4.02
CA SER A 79 -16.25 -4.31 3.11
C SER A 79 -16.26 -3.90 1.64
N ASP A 80 -16.75 -2.71 1.32
CA ASP A 80 -16.79 -2.21 -0.07
C ASP A 80 -15.40 -1.86 -0.59
N ASP A 81 -14.53 -1.29 0.25
CA ASP A 81 -13.12 -1.04 -0.07
C ASP A 81 -12.39 -2.37 -0.27
N LEU A 82 -12.57 -3.30 0.68
CA LEU A 82 -11.95 -4.62 0.62
C LEU A 82 -12.38 -5.39 -0.65
N ASN A 83 -13.67 -5.35 -0.99
CA ASN A 83 -14.17 -5.97 -2.22
C ASN A 83 -13.59 -5.29 -3.46
N ALA A 84 -13.47 -3.95 -3.47
CA ALA A 84 -12.91 -3.22 -4.60
C ALA A 84 -11.43 -3.57 -4.83
N VAL A 85 -10.59 -3.56 -3.79
CA VAL A 85 -9.15 -3.83 -3.93
C VAL A 85 -8.83 -5.30 -4.22
N LEU A 86 -9.73 -6.22 -3.85
CA LEU A 86 -9.61 -7.66 -4.14
C LEU A 86 -10.31 -8.08 -5.45
N GLY A 87 -11.00 -7.16 -6.13
CA GLY A 87 -11.71 -7.43 -7.39
C GLY A 87 -12.96 -8.32 -7.23
N ARG A 88 -13.58 -8.32 -6.05
CA ARG A 88 -14.78 -9.11 -5.76
C ARG A 88 -16.00 -8.44 -6.36
N SER A 89 -16.86 -9.23 -6.99
CA SER A 89 -18.13 -8.72 -7.54
C SER A 89 -19.19 -8.67 -6.43
N LYS A 90 -20.05 -7.65 -6.43
CA LYS A 90 -21.15 -7.50 -5.47
C LYS A 90 -22.48 -7.60 -6.19
N ASP A 91 -23.39 -8.42 -5.70
CA ASP A 91 -24.74 -8.53 -6.25
C ASP A 91 -25.69 -7.48 -5.64
N SER A 92 -26.93 -7.41 -6.15
CA SER A 92 -27.96 -6.50 -5.65
C SER A 92 -28.41 -6.79 -4.22
N ASN A 93 -28.13 -7.98 -3.69
CA ASN A 93 -28.42 -8.37 -2.31
C ASN A 93 -27.28 -7.99 -1.36
N GLY A 94 -26.18 -7.44 -1.89
CA GLY A 94 -25.01 -7.04 -1.12
C GLY A 94 -24.00 -8.17 -0.89
N SER A 95 -24.19 -9.33 -1.50
CA SER A 95 -23.28 -10.48 -1.37
C SER A 95 -22.05 -10.29 -2.25
N ALA A 96 -20.86 -10.57 -1.71
CA ALA A 96 -19.62 -10.55 -2.46
C ALA A 96 -19.30 -11.95 -3.02
N TRP A 97 -18.98 -12.02 -4.31
CA TRP A 97 -18.69 -13.26 -5.02
C TRP A 97 -17.25 -13.31 -5.52
N VAL A 98 -16.62 -14.46 -5.32
CA VAL A 98 -15.26 -14.81 -5.76
C VAL A 98 -15.33 -16.05 -6.63
N GLY A 99 -14.68 -16.04 -7.80
CA GLY A 99 -14.69 -17.17 -8.74
C GLY A 99 -13.72 -16.98 -9.90
N GLU A 100 -13.93 -17.75 -10.98
CA GLU A 100 -13.03 -17.80 -12.15
C GLU A 100 -12.74 -16.43 -12.80
N ASN A 101 -13.72 -15.52 -12.77
CA ASN A 101 -13.60 -14.18 -13.35
C ASN A 101 -13.09 -13.13 -12.35
N THR A 102 -12.81 -13.50 -11.10
CA THR A 102 -12.30 -12.57 -10.09
C THR A 102 -10.84 -12.25 -10.39
N ARG A 103 -10.57 -10.97 -10.65
CA ARG A 103 -9.23 -10.46 -10.87
C ARG A 103 -8.99 -9.26 -9.98
N ALA A 104 -8.02 -9.36 -9.09
CA ALA A 104 -7.61 -8.23 -8.28
C ALA A 104 -7.11 -7.09 -9.19
N PRO A 105 -7.67 -5.88 -9.08
CA PRO A 105 -7.21 -4.72 -9.82
C PRO A 105 -5.82 -4.29 -9.35
N TYR A 106 -5.15 -3.49 -10.18
CA TYR A 106 -3.92 -2.86 -9.74
C TYR A 106 -4.20 -1.79 -8.70
N VAL A 107 -3.34 -1.74 -7.68
CA VAL A 107 -3.37 -0.73 -6.63
C VAL A 107 -1.99 -0.10 -6.43
N THR A 108 -1.98 1.09 -5.85
CA THR A 108 -0.82 1.68 -5.20
C THR A 108 -1.16 1.91 -3.73
N ILE A 109 -0.19 1.78 -2.83
CA ILE A 109 -0.39 2.10 -1.42
C ILE A 109 0.67 3.07 -0.92
N VAL A 110 0.30 3.92 0.02
CA VAL A 110 1.24 4.77 0.77
C VAL A 110 0.97 4.58 2.25
N GLY A 111 1.92 3.96 2.95
CA GLY A 111 1.94 3.96 4.40
C GLY A 111 2.48 5.29 4.90
N GLU A 112 1.75 5.92 5.81
CA GLU A 112 2.13 7.17 6.48
C GLU A 112 2.46 6.88 7.93
N SER A 113 3.65 7.31 8.35
CA SER A 113 4.16 7.24 9.71
C SER A 113 4.79 8.59 10.08
N GLU A 114 5.37 8.70 11.26
CA GLU A 114 6.05 9.90 11.73
C GLU A 114 7.44 9.51 12.23
N ASP A 115 8.46 10.32 11.97
CA ASP A 115 9.79 10.15 12.52
C ASP A 115 9.72 10.39 14.03
N GLY A 116 10.17 9.43 14.83
CA GLY A 116 9.94 9.50 16.27
C GLY A 116 10.83 10.48 17.03
N MET A 117 11.81 11.11 16.37
CA MET A 117 12.65 12.16 16.96
C MET A 117 12.15 13.57 16.63
N THR A 118 11.66 13.75 15.40
CA THR A 118 11.30 15.06 14.85
C THR A 118 9.80 15.27 14.72
N GLY A 119 9.01 14.19 14.71
CA GLY A 119 7.57 14.21 14.41
C GLY A 119 7.26 14.53 12.94
N GLU A 120 8.26 14.54 12.06
CA GLU A 120 8.04 14.78 10.64
C GLU A 120 7.40 13.57 9.97
N PRO A 121 6.48 13.76 9.00
CA PRO A 121 5.83 12.63 8.35
C PRO A 121 6.83 11.84 7.50
N VAL A 122 6.68 10.52 7.54
CA VAL A 122 7.45 9.55 6.77
C VAL A 122 6.47 8.74 5.93
N TYR A 123 6.67 8.76 4.62
CA TYR A 123 5.85 8.04 3.66
C TYR A 123 6.64 6.90 3.03
N CYS A 124 6.02 5.72 2.95
CA CYS A 124 6.49 4.56 2.20
C CYS A 124 5.44 4.23 1.13
N ALA A 125 5.77 4.40 -0.14
CA ALA A 125 4.86 4.12 -1.25
C ALA A 125 5.26 2.86 -2.00
N LEU A 126 4.30 1.97 -2.26
CA LEU A 126 4.41 0.86 -3.21
C LEU A 126 3.57 1.21 -4.45
N LEU A 127 4.23 1.29 -5.60
CA LEU A 127 3.77 2.13 -6.71
C LEU A 127 2.74 1.46 -7.63
N LYS A 128 2.80 0.14 -7.75
CA LYS A 128 1.86 -0.67 -8.53
C LYS A 128 1.98 -2.14 -8.14
N GLY A 129 0.86 -2.75 -7.74
CA GLY A 129 0.79 -4.17 -7.39
C GLY A 129 -0.64 -4.65 -7.29
N THR A 130 -0.83 -5.85 -6.78
CA THR A 130 -2.16 -6.41 -6.45
C THR A 130 -2.19 -6.82 -5.00
N LEU A 131 -3.37 -6.72 -4.38
CA LEU A 131 -3.61 -7.23 -3.03
C LEU A 131 -4.36 -8.55 -3.08
N SER A 132 -4.03 -9.42 -2.14
CA SER A 132 -4.71 -10.68 -1.87
C SER A 132 -5.07 -10.77 -0.40
N LEU A 133 -6.18 -11.45 -0.11
CA LEU A 133 -6.55 -11.77 1.27
C LEU A 133 -5.88 -13.09 1.65
N ASP A 134 -5.18 -13.10 2.79
CA ASP A 134 -4.47 -14.30 3.26
C ASP A 134 -5.44 -15.43 3.65
N SER A 135 -6.42 -15.13 4.50
CA SER A 135 -7.40 -16.10 4.99
C SER A 135 -8.71 -15.44 5.44
N ILE A 136 -9.76 -16.25 5.58
CA ILE A 136 -11.03 -15.88 6.23
C ILE A 136 -11.22 -16.83 7.40
N GLU A 137 -11.34 -16.28 8.61
CA GLU A 137 -11.52 -17.06 9.84
C GLU A 137 -12.80 -16.60 10.56
N PHE A 138 -13.56 -17.56 11.10
CA PHE A 138 -14.77 -17.31 11.90
C PHE A 138 -14.58 -17.96 13.28
N LYS A 139 -14.53 -17.15 14.35
CA LYS A 139 -14.38 -17.61 15.73
C LYS A 139 -15.65 -17.38 16.55
N THR A 140 -15.91 -18.27 17.50
CA THR A 140 -16.97 -18.07 18.49
C THR A 140 -16.54 -17.04 19.52
N ARG A 141 -17.50 -16.27 20.08
CA ARG A 141 -17.20 -15.31 21.14
C ARG A 141 -16.61 -16.02 22.36
N GLY A 142 -15.41 -15.61 22.78
CA GLY A 142 -14.76 -16.08 24.00
C GLY A 142 -15.45 -15.63 25.29
N GLU A 143 -15.11 -16.27 26.41
CA GLU A 143 -15.63 -15.93 27.74
C GLU A 143 -15.09 -14.58 28.27
N LYS A 144 -13.93 -14.15 27.76
CA LYS A 144 -13.32 -12.84 28.02
C LYS A 144 -13.34 -12.00 26.74
N ALA A 145 -13.37 -10.67 26.89
CA ALA A 145 -13.17 -9.78 25.77
C ALA A 145 -11.74 -9.95 25.24
N GLU A 146 -11.60 -10.57 24.07
CA GLU A 146 -10.34 -10.64 23.32
C GLU A 146 -10.19 -9.39 22.47
N ALA A 147 -8.94 -8.97 22.21
CA ALA A 147 -8.68 -7.91 21.26
C ALA A 147 -9.21 -8.33 19.87
N PRO A 148 -9.79 -7.41 19.09
CA PRO A 148 -10.26 -7.75 17.76
C PRO A 148 -9.13 -8.26 16.86
N GLU A 149 -9.45 -9.19 15.96
CA GLU A 149 -8.49 -9.73 15.02
C GLU A 149 -8.24 -8.78 13.85
N THR A 150 -7.00 -8.78 13.37
CA THR A 150 -6.61 -8.04 12.18
C THR A 150 -6.87 -8.86 10.93
N THR A 151 -7.29 -8.19 9.87
CA THR A 151 -7.29 -8.72 8.51
C THR A 151 -5.90 -8.57 7.91
N LYS A 152 -5.30 -9.68 7.49
CA LYS A 152 -4.00 -9.68 6.81
C LYS A 152 -4.17 -9.65 5.30
N LEU A 153 -3.60 -8.62 4.66
CA LEU A 153 -3.49 -8.51 3.21
C LEU A 153 -2.04 -8.75 2.79
N THR A 154 -1.87 -9.55 1.75
CA THR A 154 -0.57 -9.75 1.09
C THR A 154 -0.56 -8.98 -0.22
N GLY A 155 0.58 -8.36 -0.54
CA GLY A 155 0.76 -7.56 -1.74
C GLY A 155 1.93 -8.05 -2.57
N ASP A 156 1.72 -8.17 -3.88
CA ASP A 156 2.77 -8.46 -4.86
C ASP A 156 2.99 -7.23 -5.74
N TRP A 157 4.20 -6.70 -5.71
CA TRP A 157 4.53 -5.38 -6.27
C TRP A 157 5.47 -5.49 -7.46
N MET A 158 5.29 -4.59 -8.43
CA MET A 158 6.05 -4.57 -9.66
C MET A 158 6.37 -3.16 -10.12
N ASN A 159 7.32 -3.07 -11.06
CA ASN A 159 7.79 -1.79 -11.55
C ASN A 159 6.66 -1.00 -12.22
N ARG A 160 6.57 0.27 -11.84
CA ARG A 160 5.82 1.30 -12.52
C ARG A 160 6.79 2.32 -13.10
N LYS A 161 6.55 2.74 -14.34
CA LYS A 161 7.30 3.84 -14.94
C LYS A 161 6.84 5.14 -14.28
N VAL A 162 7.77 5.87 -13.67
CA VAL A 162 7.53 7.17 -13.05
C VAL A 162 8.60 8.13 -13.53
N GLU A 163 8.19 9.35 -13.88
CA GLU A 163 9.11 10.42 -14.21
C GLU A 163 9.60 11.10 -12.93
N VAL A 164 10.92 11.11 -12.76
CA VAL A 164 11.62 11.76 -11.65
C VAL A 164 12.68 12.67 -12.25
N ASP A 165 12.56 13.98 -12.01
CA ASP A 165 13.50 15.00 -12.46
C ASP A 165 13.83 14.98 -13.97
N GLY A 166 12.83 14.65 -14.79
CA GLY A 166 12.95 14.58 -16.25
C GLY A 166 13.36 13.20 -16.79
N ASP A 167 13.71 12.26 -15.92
CA ASP A 167 14.04 10.88 -16.29
C ASP A 167 12.91 9.91 -15.94
N THR A 168 12.44 9.15 -16.93
CA THR A 168 11.45 8.08 -16.71
C THR A 168 12.15 6.75 -16.49
N ALA A 169 12.00 6.18 -15.30
CA ALA A 169 12.52 4.86 -14.97
C ALA A 169 11.46 3.99 -14.26
N GLY A 170 11.72 2.69 -14.17
CA GLY A 170 10.85 1.74 -13.49
C GLY A 170 11.19 1.66 -12.00
N TYR A 171 10.24 2.04 -11.15
CA TYR A 171 10.35 1.99 -9.69
C TYR A 171 9.28 1.08 -9.11
N VAL A 172 9.59 0.38 -8.02
CA VAL A 172 8.64 -0.50 -7.32
C VAL A 172 8.12 0.17 -6.06
N TYR A 173 9.01 0.77 -5.29
CA TYR A 173 8.69 1.53 -4.08
C TYR A 173 9.43 2.88 -4.08
N SER A 174 9.00 3.76 -3.19
CA SER A 174 9.65 5.05 -2.95
C SER A 174 9.37 5.54 -1.53
N TYR A 175 10.22 6.44 -1.03
CA TYR A 175 10.07 7.03 0.29
C TYR A 175 10.11 8.55 0.22
N HIS A 176 9.42 9.19 1.15
CA HIS A 176 9.49 10.64 1.38
C HIS A 176 9.53 10.91 2.88
N GLU A 177 10.44 11.77 3.33
CA GLU A 177 10.57 12.19 4.72
C GLU A 177 10.37 13.72 4.76
N GLY A 178 9.53 14.20 5.67
CA GLY A 178 9.24 15.62 5.84
C GLY A 178 7.98 16.10 5.12
N LYS A 179 7.56 17.33 5.45
CA LYS A 179 6.38 17.97 4.83
C LYS A 179 6.69 18.58 3.47
N LYS A 180 7.94 19.01 3.26
CA LYS A 180 8.35 19.75 2.07
C LYS A 180 8.42 18.81 0.87
N GLY A 181 7.46 18.96 -0.06
CA GLY A 181 7.38 18.15 -1.28
C GLY A 181 6.53 16.88 -1.13
N ALA A 182 5.89 16.67 0.02
CA ALA A 182 5.02 15.53 0.26
C ALA A 182 3.83 15.52 -0.72
N ASP A 183 3.25 16.67 -1.01
CA ASP A 183 2.15 16.78 -1.98
C ASP A 183 2.57 16.41 -3.40
N GLU A 184 3.76 16.83 -3.82
CA GLU A 184 4.29 16.48 -5.14
C GLU A 184 4.60 14.98 -5.23
N PHE A 185 5.15 14.43 -4.15
CA PHE A 185 5.36 12.99 -4.01
C PHE A 185 4.04 12.22 -4.11
N LEU A 186 3.02 12.59 -3.33
CA LEU A 186 1.71 11.95 -3.34
C LEU A 186 1.02 12.11 -4.70
N LYS A 187 1.14 13.25 -5.39
CA LYS A 187 0.62 13.43 -6.76
C LYS A 187 1.30 12.50 -7.76
N LYS A 188 2.62 12.28 -7.64
CA LYS A 188 3.34 11.32 -8.47
C LYS A 188 2.88 9.89 -8.19
N VAL A 189 2.65 9.53 -6.92
CA VAL A 189 2.16 8.19 -6.55
C VAL A 189 0.72 7.99 -7.00
N PHE A 190 -0.19 8.91 -6.68
CA PHE A 190 -1.60 8.88 -7.06
C PHE A 190 -1.86 9.56 -8.41
N VAL A 191 -1.20 9.07 -9.46
CA VAL A 191 -1.24 9.68 -10.79
C VAL A 191 -2.67 9.79 -11.35
N GLY A 192 -3.00 10.96 -11.86
CA GLY A 192 -4.29 11.23 -12.50
C GLY A 192 -5.50 11.16 -11.56
N TYR A 193 -5.29 11.14 -10.24
CA TYR A 193 -6.38 11.26 -9.28
C TYR A 193 -6.87 12.71 -9.23
N GLU A 194 -8.14 12.92 -9.62
CA GLU A 194 -8.79 14.24 -9.64
C GLU A 194 -9.70 14.48 -8.42
N GLY A 195 -9.73 13.55 -7.45
CA GLY A 195 -10.47 13.74 -6.20
C GLY A 195 -9.84 14.84 -5.35
N SER A 196 -10.67 15.72 -4.79
CA SER A 196 -10.27 16.82 -3.91
C SER A 196 -9.28 16.33 -2.85
N GLY A 197 -8.13 17.01 -2.78
CA GLY A 197 -7.11 16.74 -1.79
C GLY A 197 -7.65 16.80 -0.37
N VAL A 198 -7.04 15.98 0.49
CA VAL A 198 -6.91 16.14 1.95
C VAL A 198 -8.05 16.95 2.58
N GLN A 199 -9.08 16.27 3.09
CA GLN A 199 -9.84 16.85 4.20
C GLN A 199 -8.88 16.89 5.39
N ASP A 200 -8.15 17.98 5.53
CA ASP A 200 -7.69 18.43 6.83
C ASP A 200 -8.96 18.79 7.60
N GLU A 201 -9.48 17.87 8.40
CA GLU A 201 -10.41 18.25 9.46
C GLU A 201 -9.60 19.06 10.49
N GLU A 202 -9.72 20.38 10.36
CA GLU A 202 -9.33 21.33 11.39
C GLU A 202 -10.03 20.94 12.72
N GLU A 203 -9.21 20.74 13.74
CA GLU A 203 -9.57 20.88 15.14
C GLU A 203 -10.40 22.17 15.34
N SER A 204 -11.72 22.04 15.46
CA SER A 204 -12.56 22.98 16.20
C SER A 204 -13.87 22.30 16.55
N GLY A 205 -14.36 22.25 17.77
CA GLY A 205 -13.85 22.64 19.06
C GLY A 205 -14.86 22.11 20.08
N LEU A 206 -14.41 21.75 21.27
CA LEU A 206 -15.34 21.51 22.38
C LEU A 206 -16.14 22.79 22.66
N PRO A 207 -17.43 22.63 22.98
CA PRO A 207 -17.97 23.35 24.13
C PRO A 207 -18.50 22.38 25.18
N LYS A 208 -18.46 22.90 26.41
CA LYS A 208 -18.71 22.30 27.72
C LYS A 208 -20.04 21.56 27.85
#